data_AF-A0A7X0B3M7-F1
#
_entry.id   AF-A0A7X0B3M7-F1
#
_cell.length_a   1.000
_cell.length_b   1.000
_cell.length_c   1.000
_cell.angle_alpha   90.00
_cell.angle_beta   90.00
_cell.angle_gamma   90.00
#
_symmetry.space_group_name_H-M   'P 1'
#
loop_
_entity.id
_entity.type
_entity.pdbx_description
1 polymer ?
#
loop_
_entity_poly.entity_id
_entity_poly.type
_entity_poly.pdbx_seq_one_letter_code
_entity_poly.pdbx_strand_id
1 'polypeptide(L)' 'MARVALGLGVRELAEAANVSTQTISRFERGEELKPATLGIIRATLEAAGVIFIAENGEGPGVRLKKGG' A
#
# COMPACT_ATOMS: atom_id res chain seq x y z
N MET A 1 -1.21 2.39 7.45
CA MET A 1 -2.15 1.32 7.03
C MET A 1 -3.03 1.78 5.87
N ALA A 2 -2.51 1.76 4.64
CA ALA A 2 -3.21 2.27 3.45
C ALA A 2 -4.34 1.32 2.96
N ARG A 3 -4.10 0.00 3.02
CA ARG A 3 -5.07 -1.04 2.68
C ARG A 3 -6.39 -0.89 3.45
N VAL A 4 -6.28 -0.68 4.77
CA VAL A 4 -7.44 -0.54 5.67
C VAL A 4 -8.27 0.69 5.32
N ALA A 5 -7.63 1.80 4.94
CA ALA A 5 -8.32 3.02 4.53
C ALA A 5 -9.13 2.84 3.24
N LEU A 6 -8.79 1.82 2.42
CA LEU A 6 -9.51 1.44 1.21
C LEU A 6 -10.52 0.31 1.45
N GLY A 7 -10.64 -0.22 2.67
CA GLY A 7 -11.50 -1.38 2.96
C GLY A 7 -11.01 -2.71 2.36
N LEU A 8 -9.80 -2.75 1.79
CA LEU A 8 -9.26 -3.95 1.15
C LEU A 8 -8.80 -4.98 2.18
N GLY A 9 -9.01 -6.27 1.91
CA GLY A 9 -8.42 -7.42 2.59
C GLY A 9 -6.98 -7.71 2.14
N VAL A 10 -6.22 -8.48 2.93
CA VAL A 10 -4.84 -8.90 2.56
C VAL A 10 -4.83 -9.67 1.25
N ARG A 11 -5.83 -10.53 1.03
CA ARG A 11 -6.00 -11.32 -0.20
C ARG A 11 -6.30 -10.43 -1.40
N GLU A 12 -7.22 -9.49 -1.24
CA GLU A 12 -7.62 -8.57 -2.31
C GLU A 12 -6.46 -7.67 -2.75
N LEU A 13 -5.67 -7.12 -1.80
CA LEU A 13 -4.48 -6.35 -2.14
C LEU A 13 -3.41 -7.22 -2.81
N ALA A 14 -3.21 -8.46 -2.34
CA ALA A 14 -2.25 -9.39 -2.93
C ALA A 14 -2.62 -9.74 -4.37
N GLU A 15 -3.89 -10.01 -4.63
CA GLU A 15 -4.43 -10.27 -5.98
C GLU A 15 -4.27 -9.05 -6.88
N ALA A 16 -4.66 -7.85 -6.41
CA ALA A 16 -4.53 -6.62 -7.18
C ALA A 16 -3.06 -6.26 -7.50
N ALA A 17 -2.15 -6.53 -6.57
CA ALA A 17 -0.72 -6.29 -6.74
C ALA A 17 0.01 -7.45 -7.44
N ASN A 18 -0.67 -8.55 -7.77
CA ASN A 18 -0.10 -9.77 -8.33
C ASN A 18 1.12 -10.29 -7.52
N VAL A 19 0.98 -10.35 -6.19
CA VAL A 19 1.98 -10.88 -5.26
C VAL A 19 1.34 -11.89 -4.30
N SER A 20 2.16 -12.61 -3.54
CA SER A 20 1.62 -13.52 -2.51
C SER A 20 1.03 -12.74 -1.33
N THR A 21 0.02 -13.32 -0.66
CA THR A 21 -0.52 -12.79 0.60
C THR A 21 0.55 -12.64 1.68
N GLN A 22 1.53 -13.56 1.70
CA GLN A 22 2.68 -13.48 2.60
C GLN A 22 3.53 -12.24 2.32
N THR A 23 3.71 -11.84 1.05
CA THR A 23 4.41 -10.61 0.68
C THR A 23 3.72 -9.38 1.28
N ILE A 24 2.39 -9.32 1.22
CA ILE A 24 1.61 -8.24 1.84
C ILE A 24 1.76 -8.26 3.37
N SER A 25 1.68 -9.43 4.01
CA SER A 25 1.90 -9.53 5.47
C SER A 25 3.30 -9.09 5.89
N ARG A 26 4.34 -9.42 5.11
CA ARG A 26 5.72 -8.97 5.36
C ARG A 26 5.85 -7.46 5.22
N PHE A 27 5.25 -6.89 4.17
CA PHE A 27 5.15 -5.44 3.97
C PHE A 27 4.49 -4.75 5.17
N GLU A 28 3.35 -5.26 5.65
CA GLU A 28 2.61 -4.69 6.79
C GLU A 28 3.39 -4.80 8.12
N ARG A 29 4.26 -5.79 8.27
CA ARG A 29 5.17 -5.93 9.42
C ARG A 29 6.42 -5.04 9.34
N GLY A 30 6.61 -4.32 8.24
CA GLY A 30 7.80 -3.50 8.01
C GLY A 30 9.07 -4.32 7.71
N GLU A 31 8.91 -5.57 7.26
CA GLU A 31 10.06 -6.36 6.81
C GLU A 31 10.61 -5.82 5.49
N GLU A 32 11.92 -6.01 5.29
CA GLU A 32 12.56 -5.61 4.05
C GLU A 32 12.05 -6.45 2.87
N LEU A 33 11.61 -5.75 1.82
CA LEU A 33 11.18 -6.32 0.56
C LEU A 33 12.02 -5.75 -0.58
N LYS A 34 12.03 -6.47 -1.71
CA LYS A 34 12.70 -5.97 -2.91
C LYS A 34 12.11 -4.62 -3.33
N PRO A 35 12.93 -3.63 -3.75
CA PRO A 35 12.44 -2.33 -4.21
C PRO A 35 11.36 -2.42 -5.31
N ALA A 36 11.50 -3.39 -6.23
CA ALA A 36 10.50 -3.65 -7.27
C ALA A 36 9.14 -4.05 -6.68
N THR A 37 9.12 -4.89 -5.65
CA THR A 37 7.89 -5.32 -4.96
C THR A 37 7.23 -4.15 -4.24
N LEU A 38 8.02 -3.30 -3.57
CA LEU A 38 7.51 -2.09 -2.93
C LEU A 38 6.89 -1.13 -3.96
N GLY A 39 7.52 -0.97 -5.12
CA GLY A 39 6.98 -0.17 -6.22
C GLY A 39 5.62 -0.68 -6.72
N ILE A 40 5.47 -2.00 -6.90
CA ILE A 40 4.20 -2.62 -7.32
C ILE A 40 3.10 -2.40 -6.26
N ILE A 41 3.39 -2.66 -4.98
CA ILE A 41 2.42 -2.47 -3.90
C ILE A 41 1.99 -1.00 -3.82
N ARG A 42 2.94 -0.06 -3.92
CA ARG A 42 2.65 1.37 -3.93
C ARG A 42 1.75 1.76 -5.09
N ALA A 43 2.11 1.38 -6.32
CA ALA A 43 1.33 1.70 -7.52
C ALA A 43 -0.09 1.11 -7.45
N THR A 44 -0.23 -0.09 -6.89
CA THR A 44 -1.54 -0.73 -6.69
C THR A 44 -2.43 0.06 -5.73
N LEU A 45 -1.86 0.49 -4.60
CA LEU A 45 -2.57 1.31 -3.63
C LEU A 45 -2.93 2.69 -4.21
N GLU A 46 -2.03 3.29 -5.00
CA GLU A 46 -2.29 4.55 -5.69
C GLU A 46 -3.41 4.43 -6.73
N ALA A 47 -3.42 3.36 -7.52
CA ALA A 47 -4.48 3.04 -8.47
C ALA A 47 -5.84 2.82 -7.78
N ALA A 48 -5.82 2.26 -6.56
CA ALA A 48 -7.01 2.10 -5.73
C ALA A 48 -7.46 3.39 -5.01
N GLY A 49 -6.73 4.50 -5.15
CA GLY A 49 -7.15 5.82 -4.67
C GLY A 49 -6.39 6.35 -3.44
N VAL A 50 -5.33 5.67 -3.01
CA VAL A 50 -4.40 6.20 -1.98
C VAL A 50 -3.48 7.24 -2.60
N ILE A 51 -3.22 8.33 -1.89
CA ILE A 51 -2.18 9.27 -2.25
C ILE A 51 -1.10 9.20 -1.17
N PHE A 52 0.09 8.72 -1.53
CA PHE A 52 1.25 8.78 -0.67
C PHE A 52 1.85 10.19 -0.75
N ILE A 53 1.91 10.86 0.39
CA ILE A 53 2.51 12.18 0.49
C ILE A 53 3.94 11.98 0.98
N ALA A 54 4.90 12.55 0.25
CA ALA A 54 6.29 12.56 0.69
C ALA A 54 6.41 13.32 2.01
N GLU A 55 7.27 12.82 2.89
CA GLU A 55 7.38 13.25 4.27
C GLU A 55 7.83 14.73 4.40
N ASN A 56 7.04 15.54 5.10
CA ASN A 56 7.37 16.92 5.49
C ASN A 56 7.73 17.02 6.99
N GLY A 57 8.47 16.03 7.53
CA GLY A 57 9.15 16.15 8.83
C GLY A 57 8.58 15.38 10.04
N GLU A 58 7.49 14.62 9.90
CA GLU A 58 6.89 13.83 11.01
C GLU A 58 6.58 12.35 10.65
N GLY A 59 7.20 11.78 9.62
CA GLY A 59 6.97 10.40 9.18
C GLY A 59 5.98 10.21 8.01
N PRO A 60 5.94 9.01 7.40
CA PRO A 60 5.12 8.72 6.22
C PRO A 60 3.60 8.70 6.52
N GLY A 61 2.86 9.65 5.92
CA GLY A 61 1.41 9.78 6.04
C GLY A 61 0.62 9.19 4.85
N VAL A 62 -0.67 8.90 5.05
CA VAL A 62 -1.59 8.39 4.01
C VAL A 62 -2.81 9.30 3.92
N ARG A 63 -3.17 9.78 2.72
CA ARG A 63 -4.39 10.58 2.47
C ARG A 63 -5.31 9.89 1.47
N LEU A 64 -6.61 9.91 1.74
CA LEU A 64 -7.64 9.46 0.79
C LEU A 64 -8.00 10.59 -0.18
N LYS A 65 -8.17 10.24 -1.47
CA LYS A 65 -8.67 11.19 -2.48
C LYS A 65 -10.13 11.57 -2.17
N LYS A 66 -10.48 12.84 -2.35
CA LYS A 66 -11.85 13.33 -2.15
C LYS A 66 -12.74 12.65 -3.20
N GLY A 67 -13.78 11.94 -2.76
CA GLY A 67 -14.77 11.32 -3.65
C GLY A 67 -15.48 12.39 -4.48
N GLY A 68 -15.59 12.13 -5.78
CA GLY A 68 -16.54 12.79 -6.68
C GLY A 68 -17.81 11.98 -6.78
#